data_AF-A0A3M1BM01-F1
#
_entry.id   AF-A0A3M1BM01-F1
#
_cell.length_a   1.000
_cell.length_b   1.000
_cell.length_c   1.000
_cell.angle_alpha   90.00
_cell.angle_beta   90.00
_cell.angle_gamma   90.00
#
_symmetry.space_group_name_H-M   'P 1'
#
loop_
_entity.id
_entity.type
_entity.pdbx_description
1 polymer ?
#
loop_
_entity_poly.entity_id
_entity_poly.type
_entity_poly.pdbx_seq_one_letter_code
_entity_poly.pdbx_strand_id
1 'polypeptide(L)'
;MRKFALLLLASGMFGMAGAQQLTLGDHYTLRSYTGQAFGRVMANSLKFNSIHVLTNNTSICSSLVGALGSGYLDPEGKRKMNTTVLNAPEDAQNLNPTTEAVALIFGGQASPEVNYSLTKASLRRLADTNYNGAVFFHLRIWAPKFVERAAQEDPAIARYLANKENLYSVTADLQNKVVRLWQVSVKEGKQTTVRELGTVPLNPNWEDLLRRSL
;
A
#
# COMPACT_ATOMS: atom_id res chain seq x y z
N MET A 1 -1.26 57.15 50.88
CA MET A 1 -2.36 57.01 49.89
C MET A 1 -2.15 55.71 49.12
N ARG A 2 -2.97 54.69 49.39
CA ARG A 2 -2.94 53.39 48.72
C ARG A 2 -3.52 53.55 47.31
N LYS A 3 -2.78 53.15 46.26
CA LYS A 3 -3.33 52.96 44.92
C LYS A 3 -3.53 51.46 44.66
N PHE A 4 -4.75 51.13 44.28
CA PHE A 4 -5.25 49.82 43.93
C PHE A 4 -4.80 49.39 42.52
N ALA A 5 -4.55 48.08 42.40
CA ALA A 5 -4.85 47.16 41.30
C ALA A 5 -4.59 47.55 39.82
N LEU A 6 -3.86 46.67 39.11
CA LEU A 6 -4.49 45.75 38.14
C LEU A 6 -3.54 44.58 37.83
N LEU A 7 -3.97 43.35 38.15
CA LEU A 7 -3.41 42.12 37.63
C LEU A 7 -3.88 41.95 36.18
N LEU A 8 -2.97 41.77 35.23
CA LEU A 8 -3.26 41.20 33.91
C LEU A 8 -2.64 39.81 33.85
N LEU A 9 -3.46 38.81 34.16
CA LEU A 9 -3.19 37.40 33.84
C LEU A 9 -3.34 37.24 32.32
N ALA A 10 -2.22 37.25 31.61
CA ALA A 10 -2.16 36.82 30.23
C ALA A 10 -2.24 35.28 30.17
N SER A 11 -3.46 34.77 30.18
CA SER A 11 -3.78 33.40 29.80
C SER A 11 -3.64 33.26 28.28
N GLY A 12 -2.40 33.22 27.81
CA GLY A 12 -2.08 32.90 26.41
C GLY A 12 -2.37 31.43 26.16
N MET A 13 -3.48 31.18 25.50
CA MET A 13 -3.98 29.87 25.11
C MET A 13 -2.89 29.04 24.44
N PHE A 14 -2.71 27.83 24.96
CA PHE A 14 -2.06 26.72 24.29
C PHE A 14 -2.72 26.50 22.92
N GLY A 15 -2.11 27.04 21.86
CA GLY A 15 -2.38 26.60 20.51
C GLY A 15 -1.67 25.27 20.29
N MET A 16 -2.28 24.15 20.70
CA MET A 16 -1.96 22.88 20.08
C MET A 16 -2.34 23.01 18.60
N ALA A 17 -1.35 23.24 17.76
CA ALA A 17 -1.49 23.10 16.32
C ALA A 17 -1.89 21.65 16.03
N GLY A 18 -3.19 21.40 15.98
CA GLY A 18 -3.72 20.11 15.56
C GLY A 18 -3.19 19.83 14.16
N ALA A 19 -2.63 18.65 13.95
CA ALA A 19 -2.15 18.23 12.64
C ALA A 19 -3.28 18.42 11.62
N GLN A 20 -3.08 19.33 10.66
CA GLN A 20 -4.10 19.63 9.66
C GLN A 20 -4.33 18.38 8.81
N GLN A 21 -5.57 17.85 8.87
CA GLN A 21 -5.99 16.72 8.05
C GLN A 21 -5.69 17.01 6.57
N LEU A 22 -5.27 15.98 5.85
CA LEU A 22 -4.99 16.09 4.42
C LEU A 22 -6.26 16.50 3.65
N THR A 23 -6.11 17.48 2.76
CA THR A 23 -7.17 17.78 1.78
C THR A 23 -7.25 16.67 0.73
N LEU A 24 -8.32 16.62 -0.07
CA LEU A 24 -8.39 15.65 -1.18
C LEU A 24 -7.25 15.85 -2.20
N GLY A 25 -6.85 17.11 -2.45
CA GLY A 25 -5.70 17.43 -3.30
C GLY A 25 -4.37 16.94 -2.71
N ASP A 26 -4.20 17.06 -1.39
CA ASP A 26 -3.04 16.49 -0.69
C ASP A 26 -3.02 14.97 -0.82
N HIS A 27 -4.19 14.33 -0.69
CA HIS A 27 -4.31 12.90 -0.90
C HIS A 27 -3.89 12.50 -2.32
N TYR A 28 -4.32 13.21 -3.37
CA TYR A 28 -3.90 12.93 -4.75
C TYR A 28 -2.40 13.15 -4.96
N THR A 29 -1.83 14.21 -4.38
CA THR A 29 -0.39 14.47 -4.46
C THR A 29 0.41 13.36 -3.77
N LEU A 30 0.00 12.92 -2.58
CA LEU A 30 0.64 11.81 -1.87
C LEU A 30 0.59 10.51 -2.70
N ARG A 31 -0.55 10.21 -3.31
CA ARG A 31 -0.71 9.00 -4.13
C ARG A 31 0.04 9.09 -5.45
N SER A 32 0.25 10.29 -5.97
CA SER A 32 1.11 10.52 -7.14
C SER A 32 2.56 10.14 -6.84
N TYR A 33 3.13 10.65 -5.74
CA TYR A 33 4.48 10.26 -5.31
C TYR A 33 4.58 8.75 -5.02
N THR A 34 3.64 8.23 -4.25
CA THR A 34 3.66 6.83 -3.79
C THR A 34 3.47 5.86 -4.95
N GLY A 35 2.48 6.11 -5.81
CA GLY A 35 2.21 5.30 -6.99
C GLY A 35 3.39 5.30 -7.94
N GLN A 36 3.92 6.47 -8.30
CA GLN A 36 5.09 6.55 -9.20
C GLN A 36 6.30 5.78 -8.65
N ALA A 37 6.57 5.89 -7.35
CA ALA A 37 7.64 5.15 -6.70
C ALA A 37 7.42 3.62 -6.79
N PHE A 38 6.20 3.14 -6.53
CA PHE A 38 5.88 1.71 -6.63
C PHE A 38 5.98 1.20 -8.06
N GLY A 39 5.50 1.96 -9.04
CA GLY A 39 5.63 1.63 -10.46
C GLY A 39 7.10 1.47 -10.86
N ARG A 40 7.95 2.42 -10.47
CA ARG A 40 9.40 2.36 -10.74
C ARG A 40 10.08 1.19 -10.04
N VAL A 41 9.68 0.89 -8.80
CA VAL A 41 10.19 -0.28 -8.07
C VAL A 41 9.83 -1.58 -8.79
N MET A 42 8.57 -1.73 -9.23
CA MET A 42 8.13 -2.91 -9.99
C MET A 42 8.88 -3.03 -11.32
N ALA A 43 9.07 -1.91 -12.02
CA ALA A 43 9.75 -1.85 -13.31
C ALA A 43 11.27 -2.09 -13.25
N ASN A 44 11.95 -1.57 -12.22
CA ASN A 44 13.41 -1.47 -12.21
C ASN A 44 14.06 -2.38 -11.16
N SER A 45 13.53 -2.38 -9.93
CA SER A 45 14.08 -3.18 -8.84
C SER A 45 13.61 -4.63 -8.93
N LEU A 46 12.31 -4.84 -9.16
CA LEU A 46 11.72 -6.18 -9.31
C LEU A 46 11.72 -6.68 -10.76
N LYS A 47 11.92 -5.77 -11.73
CA LYS A 47 12.07 -6.07 -13.16
C LYS A 47 10.90 -6.83 -13.79
N PHE A 48 9.67 -6.55 -13.35
CA PHE A 48 8.48 -7.15 -13.93
C PHE A 48 8.15 -6.52 -15.30
N ASN A 49 7.92 -7.33 -16.31
CA ASN A 49 7.46 -6.93 -17.64
C ASN A 49 5.94 -7.01 -17.79
N SER A 50 5.24 -7.73 -16.90
CA SER A 50 3.78 -7.65 -16.84
C SER A 50 3.25 -7.69 -15.42
N ILE A 51 2.34 -6.78 -15.10
CA ILE A 51 1.66 -6.71 -13.80
C ILE A 51 0.14 -6.67 -13.95
N HIS A 52 -0.56 -7.25 -12.99
CA HIS A 52 -1.99 -7.10 -12.81
C HIS A 52 -2.26 -6.43 -11.46
N VAL A 53 -2.74 -5.20 -11.50
CA VAL A 53 -3.08 -4.42 -10.31
C VAL A 53 -4.52 -4.70 -9.91
N LEU A 54 -4.71 -5.14 -8.67
CA LEU A 54 -6.02 -5.29 -8.03
C LEU A 54 -6.22 -4.11 -7.09
N THR A 55 -7.33 -3.40 -7.22
CA THR A 55 -7.62 -2.24 -6.38
C THR A 55 -9.10 -2.13 -6.03
N ASN A 56 -9.43 -1.30 -5.03
CA ASN A 56 -10.81 -0.95 -4.72
C ASN A 56 -11.23 0.31 -5.50
N ASN A 57 -12.52 0.63 -5.49
CA ASN A 57 -13.09 1.73 -6.27
C ASN A 57 -12.94 3.12 -5.61
N THR A 58 -12.11 3.27 -4.57
CA THR A 58 -11.96 4.57 -3.89
C THR A 58 -11.13 5.55 -4.71
N SER A 59 -11.49 6.83 -4.65
CA SER A 59 -10.85 7.89 -5.47
C SER A 59 -9.33 7.95 -5.30
N ILE A 60 -8.86 7.78 -4.06
CA ILE A 60 -7.43 7.85 -3.76
C ILE A 60 -6.69 6.56 -4.18
N CYS A 61 -7.33 5.39 -4.14
CA CYS A 61 -6.74 4.17 -4.71
C CYS A 61 -6.62 4.28 -6.24
N SER A 62 -7.65 4.79 -6.93
CA SER A 62 -7.58 5.07 -8.36
C SER A 62 -6.45 6.04 -8.73
N SER A 63 -6.28 7.11 -7.95
CA SER A 63 -5.15 8.05 -8.11
C SER A 63 -3.80 7.36 -7.94
N LEU A 64 -3.65 6.48 -6.95
CA LEU A 64 -2.42 5.71 -6.75
C LEU A 64 -2.13 4.80 -7.93
N VAL A 65 -3.14 4.07 -8.42
CA VAL A 65 -2.98 3.11 -9.52
C VAL A 65 -2.63 3.83 -10.82
N GLY A 66 -3.25 4.97 -11.11
CA GLY A 66 -2.87 5.80 -12.26
C GLY A 66 -1.40 6.26 -12.19
N ALA A 67 -0.96 6.74 -11.02
CA ALA A 67 0.44 7.13 -10.82
C ALA A 67 1.42 5.94 -10.86
N LEU A 68 0.99 4.77 -10.38
CA LEU A 68 1.74 3.52 -10.51
C LEU A 68 1.97 3.19 -11.98
N GLY A 69 0.92 3.25 -12.81
CA GLY A 69 1.03 3.07 -14.25
C GLY A 69 2.05 4.03 -14.87
N SER A 70 2.03 5.31 -14.48
CA SER A 70 3.00 6.30 -14.96
C SER A 70 4.45 6.00 -14.56
N GLY A 71 4.68 5.37 -13.40
CA GLY A 71 6.02 4.94 -12.98
C GLY A 71 6.47 3.61 -13.59
N TYR A 72 5.53 2.79 -14.07
CA TYR A 72 5.75 1.43 -14.52
C TYR A 72 5.89 1.31 -16.04
N LEU A 73 4.91 1.85 -16.79
CA LEU A 73 4.82 1.71 -18.24
C LEU A 73 5.96 2.45 -18.95
N ASP A 74 6.53 1.83 -19.98
CA ASP A 74 7.56 2.42 -20.83
C ASP A 74 6.98 2.94 -22.15
N PRO A 75 7.59 3.98 -22.77
CA PRO A 75 7.15 4.53 -24.04
C PRO A 75 7.16 3.51 -25.20
N GLU A 76 8.03 2.50 -25.13
CA GLU A 76 8.15 1.46 -26.15
C GLU A 76 7.06 0.38 -26.05
N GLY A 77 6.21 0.42 -25.01
CA GLY A 77 5.10 -0.52 -24.80
C GLY A 77 5.55 -1.95 -24.47
N LYS A 78 6.78 -2.13 -23.97
CA LYS A 78 7.32 -3.45 -23.62
C LYS A 78 6.70 -3.99 -22.34
N ARG A 79 6.38 -3.12 -21.39
CA ARG A 79 5.71 -3.46 -20.14
C ARG A 79 4.21 -3.37 -20.26
N LYS A 80 3.51 -4.35 -19.69
CA LYS A 80 2.05 -4.47 -19.74
C LYS A 80 1.45 -4.36 -18.35
N MET A 81 0.42 -3.54 -18.21
CA MET A 81 -0.32 -3.40 -16.97
C MET A 81 -1.80 -3.64 -17.21
N ASN A 82 -2.35 -4.65 -16.52
CA ASN A 82 -3.79 -4.84 -16.40
C ASN A 82 -4.26 -4.28 -15.05
N THR A 83 -5.47 -3.75 -15.00
CA THR A 83 -6.08 -3.28 -13.74
C THR A 83 -7.47 -3.86 -13.59
N THR A 84 -7.76 -4.42 -12.42
CA THR A 84 -9.10 -4.83 -12.03
C THR A 84 -9.51 -4.10 -10.77
N VAL A 85 -10.67 -3.46 -10.84
CA VAL A 85 -11.33 -2.83 -9.69
C VAL A 85 -12.29 -3.84 -9.08
N LEU A 86 -12.12 -4.12 -7.79
CA LEU A 86 -13.02 -4.95 -7.01
C LEU A 86 -13.90 -4.04 -6.14
N ASN A 87 -15.21 -4.12 -6.32
CA ASN A 87 -16.19 -3.44 -5.48
C ASN A 87 -16.57 -4.31 -4.28
N ALA A 88 -16.57 -5.63 -4.46
CA ALA A 88 -16.89 -6.60 -3.44
C ALA A 88 -15.99 -7.86 -3.55
N PRO A 89 -15.87 -8.66 -2.48
CA PRO A 89 -15.06 -9.89 -2.48
C PRO A 89 -15.42 -10.87 -3.61
N GLU A 90 -16.69 -10.94 -4.00
CA GLU A 90 -17.21 -11.82 -5.03
C GLU A 90 -16.63 -11.49 -6.41
N ASP A 91 -16.23 -10.25 -6.65
CA ASP A 91 -15.60 -9.84 -7.91
C ASP A 91 -14.28 -10.58 -8.16
N ALA A 92 -13.62 -11.04 -7.08
CA ALA A 92 -12.37 -11.78 -7.18
C ALA A 92 -12.55 -13.13 -7.90
N GLN A 93 -13.76 -13.71 -7.94
CA GLN A 93 -13.99 -15.02 -8.58
C GLN A 93 -13.65 -15.04 -10.08
N ASN A 94 -13.72 -13.87 -10.72
CA ASN A 94 -13.46 -13.71 -12.15
C ASN A 94 -11.98 -13.43 -12.47
N LEU A 95 -11.10 -13.33 -11.47
CA LEU A 95 -9.69 -13.10 -11.74
C LEU A 95 -9.07 -14.34 -12.40
N ASN A 96 -8.33 -14.11 -13.47
CA ASN A 96 -7.51 -15.13 -14.13
C ASN A 96 -6.14 -14.53 -14.47
N PRO A 97 -5.30 -14.26 -13.46
CA PRO A 97 -4.06 -13.53 -13.67
C PRO A 97 -3.04 -14.40 -14.40
N THR A 98 -2.55 -13.89 -15.53
CA THR A 98 -1.50 -14.53 -16.36
C THR A 98 -0.23 -13.69 -16.42
N THR A 99 -0.16 -12.60 -15.65
CA THR A 99 0.97 -11.68 -15.60
C THR A 99 2.11 -12.23 -14.72
N GLU A 100 3.29 -11.63 -14.81
CA GLU A 100 4.44 -12.02 -13.98
C GLU A 100 4.23 -11.67 -12.50
N ALA A 101 3.50 -10.57 -12.22
CA ALA A 101 3.15 -10.18 -10.87
C ALA A 101 1.67 -9.75 -10.75
N VAL A 102 1.12 -9.96 -9.56
CA VAL A 102 -0.16 -9.42 -9.13
C VAL A 102 0.10 -8.47 -7.95
N ALA A 103 -0.36 -7.23 -8.06
CA ALA A 103 -0.20 -6.22 -7.01
C ALA A 103 -1.54 -5.93 -6.33
N LEU A 104 -1.64 -6.21 -5.04
CA LEU A 104 -2.82 -5.91 -4.24
C LEU A 104 -2.68 -4.49 -3.70
N ILE A 105 -3.41 -3.56 -4.30
CA ILE A 105 -3.45 -2.13 -4.00
C ILE A 105 -4.80 -1.78 -3.38
N PHE A 106 -5.09 -2.40 -2.23
CA PHE A 106 -6.24 -2.08 -1.40
C PHE A 106 -5.82 -1.17 -0.25
N GLY A 107 -6.73 -0.27 0.15
CA GLY A 107 -6.50 0.70 1.20
C GLY A 107 -7.40 1.91 1.03
N GLY A 108 -6.81 3.08 1.29
CA GLY A 108 -7.45 4.35 1.02
C GLY A 108 -8.65 4.64 1.93
N GLN A 109 -9.76 5.06 1.33
CA GLN A 109 -10.98 5.51 2.04
C GLN A 109 -11.87 4.35 2.50
N ALA A 110 -11.60 3.12 2.04
CA ALA A 110 -12.33 1.94 2.48
C ALA A 110 -11.94 1.55 3.90
N SER A 111 -12.88 0.99 4.65
CA SER A 111 -12.61 0.52 6.01
C SER A 111 -11.57 -0.61 6.02
N PRO A 112 -10.86 -0.82 7.16
CA PRO A 112 -9.94 -1.95 7.30
C PRO A 112 -10.58 -3.30 6.94
N GLU A 113 -11.82 -3.54 7.38
CA GLU A 113 -12.50 -4.81 7.10
C GLU A 113 -12.82 -4.99 5.62
N VAL A 114 -13.27 -3.94 4.91
CA VAL A 114 -13.47 -4.02 3.45
C VAL A 114 -12.16 -4.37 2.75
N ASN A 115 -11.06 -3.70 3.12
CA ASN A 115 -9.74 -3.99 2.54
C ASN A 115 -9.25 -5.40 2.89
N TYR A 116 -9.55 -5.89 4.09
CA TYR A 116 -9.27 -7.26 4.49
C TYR A 116 -10.06 -8.27 3.65
N SER A 117 -11.37 -8.10 3.51
CA SER A 117 -12.22 -9.00 2.72
C SER A 117 -11.78 -9.09 1.26
N LEU A 118 -11.44 -7.94 0.64
CA LEU A 118 -10.89 -7.90 -0.73
C LEU A 118 -9.52 -8.60 -0.82
N THR A 119 -8.65 -8.40 0.19
CA THR A 119 -7.35 -9.08 0.27
C THR A 119 -7.55 -10.59 0.37
N LYS A 120 -8.39 -11.06 1.28
CA LYS A 120 -8.67 -12.49 1.50
C LYS A 120 -9.24 -13.14 0.24
N ALA A 121 -10.23 -12.53 -0.40
CA ALA A 121 -10.85 -13.06 -1.61
C ALA A 121 -9.86 -13.11 -2.79
N SER A 122 -9.04 -12.06 -2.96
CA SER A 122 -7.98 -12.05 -3.97
C SER A 122 -6.98 -13.18 -3.72
N LEU A 123 -6.48 -13.33 -2.48
CA LEU A 123 -5.56 -14.40 -2.11
C LEU A 123 -6.16 -15.80 -2.29
N ARG A 124 -7.44 -15.98 -1.93
CA ARG A 124 -8.15 -17.24 -2.15
C ARG A 124 -8.17 -17.60 -3.63
N ARG A 125 -8.50 -16.64 -4.49
CA ARG A 125 -8.54 -16.86 -5.93
C ARG A 125 -7.16 -17.17 -6.51
N LEU A 126 -6.12 -16.46 -6.08
CA LEU A 126 -4.75 -16.77 -6.48
C LEU A 126 -4.33 -18.19 -6.07
N ALA A 127 -4.76 -18.63 -4.88
CA ALA A 127 -4.56 -20.01 -4.43
C ALA A 127 -5.34 -21.02 -5.29
N ASP A 128 -6.62 -20.78 -5.58
CA ASP A 128 -7.46 -21.68 -6.39
C ASP A 128 -6.95 -21.84 -7.83
N THR A 129 -6.34 -20.79 -8.37
CA THR A 129 -5.75 -20.80 -9.72
C THR A 129 -4.30 -21.26 -9.74
N ASN A 130 -3.72 -21.62 -8.59
CA ASN A 130 -2.30 -21.95 -8.43
C ASN A 130 -1.38 -20.90 -9.08
N TYR A 131 -1.68 -19.61 -8.86
CA TYR A 131 -0.96 -18.52 -9.50
C TYR A 131 0.52 -18.49 -9.05
N ASN A 132 1.42 -18.79 -9.98
CA ASN A 132 2.85 -18.94 -9.68
C ASN A 132 3.63 -17.62 -9.67
N GLY A 133 3.09 -16.57 -10.31
CA GLY A 133 3.75 -15.27 -10.40
C GLY A 133 3.91 -14.57 -9.05
N ALA A 134 4.64 -13.46 -9.04
CA ALA A 134 4.91 -12.68 -7.83
C ALA A 134 3.65 -12.06 -7.26
N VAL A 135 3.63 -11.83 -5.95
CA VAL A 135 2.55 -11.08 -5.28
C VAL A 135 3.17 -9.91 -4.53
N PHE A 136 2.71 -8.70 -4.86
CA PHE A 136 3.10 -7.48 -4.19
C PHE A 136 1.96 -6.97 -3.29
N PHE A 137 2.26 -6.70 -2.03
CA PHE A 137 1.31 -6.18 -1.05
C PHE A 137 1.55 -4.70 -0.81
N HIS A 138 0.50 -3.90 -0.98
CA HIS A 138 0.53 -2.50 -0.54
C HIS A 138 0.75 -2.40 0.98
N LEU A 139 1.41 -1.32 1.44
CA LEU A 139 1.74 -1.13 2.87
C LEU A 139 0.51 -1.22 3.80
N ARG A 140 -0.66 -0.78 3.33
CA ARG A 140 -1.93 -0.81 4.09
C ARG A 140 -2.58 -2.19 4.15
N ILE A 141 -2.03 -3.18 3.46
CA ILE A 141 -2.38 -4.60 3.59
C ILE A 141 -1.38 -5.30 4.49
N TRP A 142 -0.09 -5.06 4.25
CA TRP A 142 0.98 -5.74 4.95
C TRP A 142 1.11 -5.30 6.41
N ALA A 143 1.14 -3.99 6.70
CA ALA A 143 1.36 -3.48 8.05
C ALA A 143 0.24 -3.89 9.04
N PRO A 144 -1.05 -3.87 8.67
CA PRO A 144 -2.13 -4.34 9.55
C PRO A 144 -2.27 -5.86 9.64
N LYS A 145 -1.34 -6.64 9.08
CA LYS A 145 -1.32 -8.11 9.13
C LYS A 145 -2.51 -8.80 8.44
N PHE A 146 -3.04 -8.22 7.37
CA PHE A 146 -4.18 -8.82 6.65
C PHE A 146 -3.81 -10.15 5.97
N VAL A 147 -2.57 -10.29 5.50
CA VAL A 147 -2.11 -11.52 4.86
C VAL A 147 -1.94 -12.65 5.89
N GLU A 148 -1.42 -12.31 7.08
CA GLU A 148 -1.34 -13.20 8.24
C GLU A 148 -2.73 -13.69 8.65
N ARG A 149 -3.66 -12.76 8.88
CA ARG A 149 -5.06 -13.09 9.24
C ARG A 149 -5.71 -13.99 8.19
N ALA A 150 -5.55 -13.67 6.90
CA ALA A 150 -6.12 -14.48 5.82
C ALA A 150 -5.53 -15.90 5.79
N ALA A 151 -4.23 -16.07 6.03
CA ALA A 151 -3.59 -17.37 6.11
C ALA A 151 -4.02 -18.16 7.38
N GLN A 152 -4.27 -17.49 8.50
CA GLN A 152 -4.76 -18.15 9.72
C GLN A 152 -6.21 -18.62 9.57
N GLU A 153 -7.04 -17.87 8.87
CA GLU A 153 -8.45 -18.19 8.66
C GLU A 153 -8.71 -19.16 7.51
N ASP A 154 -7.79 -19.32 6.55
CA ASP A 154 -7.98 -20.14 5.36
C ASP A 154 -6.75 -21.03 5.04
N PRO A 155 -6.85 -22.36 5.25
CA PRO A 155 -5.75 -23.29 4.99
C PRO A 155 -5.26 -23.33 3.54
N ALA A 156 -6.12 -23.02 2.56
CA ALA A 156 -5.69 -22.98 1.17
C ALA A 156 -4.82 -21.75 0.89
N ILE A 157 -5.18 -20.59 1.46
CA ILE A 157 -4.34 -19.39 1.42
C ILE A 157 -3.01 -19.65 2.14
N ALA A 158 -3.04 -20.29 3.32
CA ALA A 158 -1.83 -20.62 4.06
C ALA A 158 -0.86 -21.48 3.25
N ARG A 159 -1.35 -22.60 2.68
CA ARG A 159 -0.53 -23.50 1.85
C ARG A 159 0.02 -22.78 0.62
N TYR A 160 -0.83 -22.01 -0.06
CA TYR A 160 -0.43 -21.25 -1.24
C TYR A 160 0.72 -20.29 -0.91
N LEU A 161 0.57 -19.45 0.11
CA LEU A 161 1.59 -18.47 0.48
C LEU A 161 2.85 -19.11 1.07
N ALA A 162 2.70 -20.21 1.83
CA ALA A 162 3.84 -20.93 2.38
C ALA A 162 4.74 -21.54 1.31
N ASN A 163 4.25 -21.77 0.09
CA ASN A 163 5.05 -22.30 -1.02
C ASN A 163 5.68 -21.21 -1.88
N LYS A 164 5.49 -19.93 -1.56
CA LYS A 164 6.01 -18.81 -2.38
C LYS A 164 7.28 -18.22 -1.81
N GLU A 165 8.20 -17.89 -2.72
CA GLU A 165 9.42 -17.14 -2.44
C GLU A 165 9.40 -15.72 -3.04
N ASN A 166 8.43 -15.45 -3.92
CA ASN A 166 8.28 -14.21 -4.69
C ASN A 166 7.17 -13.31 -4.12
N LEU A 167 7.17 -13.13 -2.80
CA LEU A 167 6.29 -12.20 -2.10
C LEU A 167 7.04 -10.91 -1.77
N TYR A 168 6.39 -9.79 -2.03
CA TYR A 168 7.00 -8.46 -1.87
C TYR A 168 6.06 -7.51 -1.14
N SER A 169 6.64 -6.58 -0.40
CA SER A 169 5.90 -5.52 0.27
C SER A 169 6.79 -4.29 0.45
N VAL A 170 6.19 -3.21 0.92
CA VAL A 170 6.86 -1.93 1.18
C VAL A 170 6.48 -1.40 2.56
N THR A 171 7.42 -0.69 3.19
CA THR A 171 7.16 0.06 4.43
C THR A 171 7.68 1.48 4.31
N ALA A 172 7.02 2.41 5.00
CA ALA A 172 7.52 3.78 5.15
C ALA A 172 8.42 3.86 6.38
N ASP A 173 9.64 4.36 6.20
CA ASP A 173 10.60 4.67 7.27
C ASP A 173 10.82 6.18 7.28
N LEU A 174 9.98 6.87 8.07
CA LEU A 174 10.03 8.33 8.19
C LEU A 174 11.26 8.83 8.96
N GLN A 175 11.93 7.97 9.73
CA GLN A 175 13.15 8.34 10.44
C GLN A 175 14.31 8.45 9.47
N ASN A 176 14.46 7.46 8.58
CA ASN A 176 15.50 7.44 7.56
C ASN A 176 15.06 8.08 6.24
N LYS A 177 13.84 8.61 6.17
CA LYS A 177 13.27 9.30 5.01
C LYS A 177 13.27 8.45 3.74
N VAL A 178 12.90 7.19 3.87
CA VAL A 178 12.83 6.24 2.75
C VAL A 178 11.55 5.42 2.78
N VAL A 179 11.12 4.97 1.61
CA VAL A 179 10.29 3.77 1.49
C VAL A 179 11.21 2.58 1.28
N ARG A 180 11.07 1.55 2.10
CA ARG A 180 11.85 0.31 1.99
C ARG A 180 11.07 -0.73 1.21
N LEU A 181 11.74 -1.40 0.29
CA LEU A 181 11.22 -2.54 -0.45
C LEU A 181 11.73 -3.84 0.18
N TRP A 182 10.82 -4.76 0.42
CA TRP A 182 11.10 -6.01 1.11
C TRP A 182 10.74 -7.21 0.26
N GLN A 183 11.59 -8.23 0.31
CA GLN A 183 11.12 -9.60 0.14
C GLN A 183 10.51 -10.04 1.48
N VAL A 184 9.32 -10.62 1.42
CA VAL A 184 8.58 -11.07 2.59
C VAL A 184 8.22 -12.55 2.46
N SER A 185 7.77 -13.15 3.55
CA SER A 185 7.24 -14.51 3.52
C SER A 185 6.05 -14.66 4.45
N VAL A 186 5.22 -15.67 4.17
CA VAL A 186 4.16 -16.11 5.07
C VAL A 186 4.30 -17.60 5.28
N LYS A 187 4.83 -18.00 6.42
CA LYS A 187 5.09 -19.41 6.79
C LYS A 187 4.35 -19.69 8.09
N GLU A 188 3.75 -20.87 8.19
CA GLU A 188 2.93 -21.25 9.36
C GLU A 188 1.87 -20.18 9.71
N GLY A 189 1.32 -19.53 8.68
CA GLY A 189 0.33 -18.46 8.85
C GLY A 189 0.87 -17.19 9.51
N LYS A 190 2.18 -16.91 9.47
CA LYS A 190 2.79 -15.70 10.04
C LYS A 190 3.55 -14.88 9.00
N GLN A 191 3.32 -13.57 9.00
CA GLN A 191 4.06 -12.63 8.16
C GLN A 191 5.47 -12.38 8.70
N THR A 192 6.47 -12.45 7.83
CA THR A 192 7.85 -12.08 8.17
C THR A 192 8.51 -11.29 7.05
N THR A 193 9.44 -10.41 7.43
CA THR A 193 10.35 -9.77 6.49
C THR A 193 11.55 -10.68 6.30
N VAL A 194 11.91 -10.98 5.05
CA VAL A 194 13.04 -11.87 4.73
C VAL A 194 14.31 -11.05 4.54
N ARG A 195 14.29 -10.08 3.62
CA ARG A 195 15.42 -9.18 3.36
C ARG A 195 14.98 -7.91 2.67
N GLU A 196 15.78 -6.85 2.84
CA GLU A 196 15.63 -5.61 2.08
C GLU A 196 16.12 -5.82 0.65
N LEU A 197 15.36 -5.30 -0.32
CA LEU A 197 15.70 -5.32 -1.75
C LEU A 197 16.11 -3.95 -2.27
N GLY A 198 15.86 -2.90 -1.49
CA GLY A 198 16.25 -1.54 -1.82
C GLY A 198 15.40 -0.50 -1.12
N THR A 199 15.70 0.76 -1.39
CA THR A 199 15.02 1.91 -0.82
C THR A 199 14.69 2.94 -1.90
N VAL A 200 13.64 3.73 -1.65
CA VAL A 200 13.29 4.91 -2.44
C VAL A 200 13.34 6.11 -1.50
N PRO A 201 14.17 7.13 -1.77
CA PRO A 201 14.23 8.32 -0.93
C PRO A 201 12.91 9.10 -0.99
N LEU A 202 12.46 9.57 0.18
CA LEU A 202 11.35 10.51 0.30
C LEU A 202 11.90 11.92 0.03
N ASN A 203 11.31 12.61 -0.96
CA ASN A 203 11.52 14.06 -1.05
C ASN A 203 10.73 14.77 0.07
N PRO A 204 11.07 16.03 0.42
CA PRO A 204 10.44 16.72 1.56
C PRO A 204 8.91 16.82 1.48
N ASN A 205 8.35 17.04 0.29
CA ASN A 205 6.90 17.13 0.12
C ASN A 205 6.22 15.77 0.31
N TRP A 206 6.83 14.71 -0.21
CA TRP A 206 6.32 13.34 -0.01
C TRP A 206 6.43 12.92 1.46
N GLU A 207 7.53 13.26 2.13
CA GLU A 207 7.74 13.02 3.56
C GLU A 207 6.65 13.70 4.41
N ASP A 208 6.40 15.00 4.19
CA ASP A 208 5.36 15.76 4.91
C ASP A 208 3.98 15.14 4.74
N LEU A 209 3.58 14.92 3.49
CA LEU A 209 2.27 14.36 3.17
C LEU A 209 2.10 12.96 3.77
N LEU A 210 3.14 12.13 3.71
CA LEU A 210 3.09 10.79 4.28
C LEU A 210 2.96 10.84 5.80
N ARG A 211 3.74 11.69 6.49
CA ARG A 211 3.67 11.88 7.95
C ARG A 211 2.28 12.35 8.41
N ARG A 212 1.61 13.22 7.63
CA ARG A 212 0.25 13.70 7.92
C ARG A 212 -0.85 12.68 7.59
N SER A 213 -0.52 11.60 6.87
CA SER A 213 -1.48 10.57 6.43
C SER A 213 -1.51 9.30 7.28
N LEU A 214 -0.49 9.10 8.13
CA LEU A 214 -0.32 7.93 9.00
C LEU A 214 -0.98 8.19 10.35
#